data_AF-A0A1Y4A5P6-F1
#
_entry.id   AF-A0A1Y4A5P6-F1
#
_cell.length_a   1.000
_cell.length_b   1.000
_cell.length_c   1.000
_cell.angle_alpha   90.00
_cell.angle_beta   90.00
_cell.angle_gamma   90.00
#
_symmetry.space_group_name_H-M   'P 1'
#
loop_
_entity.id
_entity.type
_entity.pdbx_description
1 polymer ?
#
loop_
_entity_poly.entity_id
_entity_poly.type
_entity_poly.pdbx_seq_one_letter_code
_entity_poly.pdbx_strand_id
1 'polypeptide(L)' 'MKNFEEIIAKIARENGTTPENVLREMQLAIDHAYDHHDKEAQKLWDMMSFKSDRPTPEEFIFQVAMMLDKNGSLH' A
#
# COMPACT_ATOMS: atom_id res chain seq x y z
N MET A 1 0.67 -6.31 14.31
CA MET A 1 -0.39 -6.93 13.52
C MET A 1 0.20 -8.17 12.84
N LYS A 2 -0.10 -9.40 13.29
CA LYS A 2 0.61 -10.60 12.78
C LYS A 2 0.37 -10.87 11.29
N ASN A 3 -0.81 -10.55 10.78
CA ASN A 3 -1.18 -10.87 9.39
C ASN A 3 -0.40 -10.05 8.35
N PHE A 4 -0.11 -8.78 8.61
CA PHE A 4 0.63 -7.94 7.66
C PHE A 4 2.10 -8.35 7.58
N GLU A 5 2.76 -8.49 8.72
CA GLU A 5 4.15 -8.96 8.80
C GLU A 5 4.34 -10.35 8.19
N GLU A 6 3.38 -11.26 8.36
CA GLU A 6 3.38 -12.59 7.73
C GLU A 6 3.28 -12.52 6.19
N ILE A 7 2.44 -11.63 5.66
CA ILE A 7 2.35 -11.40 4.20
C ILE A 7 3.68 -10.87 3.66
N ILE A 8 4.25 -9.87 4.33
CA ILE A 8 5.54 -9.29 3.94
C ILE A 8 6.66 -10.35 3.99
N ALA A 9 6.71 -11.15 5.05
CA ALA A 9 7.70 -12.22 5.19
C ALA A 9 7.55 -13.30 4.11
N LYS A 10 6.31 -13.64 3.73
CA LYS A 10 6.04 -14.57 2.63
C LYS A 10 6.53 -14.01 1.29
N ILE A 11 6.20 -12.77 0.97
CA ILE A 11 6.66 -12.10 -0.27
C ILE A 11 8.19 -12.07 -0.30
N ALA A 12 8.83 -11.70 0.81
CA ALA A 12 10.28 -11.65 0.91
C ALA A 12 10.92 -13.00 0.60
N ARG A 13 10.40 -14.08 1.20
CA ARG A 13 10.88 -15.44 0.98
C ARG A 13 10.69 -15.89 -0.48
N GLU A 14 9.54 -15.63 -1.07
CA GLU A 14 9.22 -16.02 -2.45
C GLU A 14 10.11 -15.31 -3.48
N ASN A 15 10.57 -14.10 -3.16
CA ASN A 15 11.41 -13.27 -4.04
C ASN A 15 12.90 -13.28 -3.66
N GLY A 16 13.32 -14.11 -2.70
CA GLY A 16 14.72 -14.20 -2.28
C GLY A 16 15.28 -12.91 -1.69
N THR A 17 14.46 -12.12 -1.01
CA THR A 17 14.82 -10.84 -0.37
C THR A 17 14.46 -10.84 1.12
N THR A 18 14.55 -9.69 1.80
CA THR A 18 14.20 -9.54 3.22
C THR A 18 12.88 -8.77 3.40
N PRO A 19 12.14 -9.00 4.49
CA PRO A 19 10.94 -8.22 4.81
C PRO A 19 11.17 -6.71 4.80
N GLU A 20 12.33 -6.26 5.30
CA GLU A 20 12.71 -4.86 5.36
C GLU A 20 12.90 -4.27 3.96
N ASN A 21 13.50 -5.03 3.03
CA ASN A 21 13.61 -4.61 1.64
C ASN A 21 12.24 -4.52 0.98
N VAL A 22 11.34 -5.48 1.22
CA VAL A 22 9.96 -5.42 0.69
C VAL A 22 9.27 -4.14 1.17
N LEU A 23 9.30 -3.87 2.48
CA LEU A 23 8.71 -2.64 3.05
C LEU A 23 9.33 -1.37 2.49
N ARG A 24 10.66 -1.35 2.31
CA ARG A 24 11.37 -0.20 1.74
C ARG A 24 10.94 0.06 0.30
N GLU A 25 10.92 -0.96 -0.55
CA GLU A 25 10.52 -0.80 -1.95
C GLU A 25 9.04 -0.39 -2.07
N MET A 26 8.17 -0.91 -1.19
CA MET A 26 6.78 -0.47 -1.13
C MET A 26 6.66 1.01 -0.75
N GLN A 27 7.39 1.47 0.28
CA GLN A 27 7.38 2.88 0.65
C GLN A 27 7.92 3.76 -0.47
N LEU A 28 9.00 3.35 -1.15
CA LEU A 28 9.54 4.09 -2.30
C LEU A 28 8.52 4.21 -3.44
N ALA A 29 7.80 3.12 -3.75
CA ALA A 29 6.76 3.14 -4.78
C ALA A 29 5.59 4.06 -4.39
N ILE A 30 5.17 4.02 -3.11
CA ILE A 30 4.14 4.89 -2.57
C ILE A 30 4.57 6.36 -2.63
N ASP A 31 5.78 6.67 -2.16
CA ASP A 31 6.32 8.03 -2.16
C ASP A 31 6.43 8.57 -3.59
N HIS A 32 6.92 7.76 -4.52
CA HIS A 32 7.00 8.15 -5.93
C HIS A 32 5.61 8.40 -6.53
N ALA A 33 4.63 7.54 -6.24
CA ALA A 33 3.26 7.71 -6.69
C ALA A 33 2.60 8.94 -6.04
N TYR A 34 2.88 9.21 -4.77
CA TYR A 34 2.40 10.40 -4.07
C TYR A 34 2.99 11.68 -4.64
N ASP A 35 4.28 11.70 -5.01
CA ASP A 35 4.94 12.90 -5.51
C ASP A 35 4.63 13.19 -7.00
N HIS A 36 4.25 12.16 -7.78
CA HIS A 36 4.09 12.26 -9.25
C HIS A 36 2.73 11.79 -9.77
N HIS A 37 1.67 11.85 -8.96
CA HIS A 37 0.35 11.41 -9.42
C HIS A 37 -0.30 12.41 -10.38
N ASP A 38 -0.83 11.86 -11.48
CA ASP A 38 -1.61 12.63 -12.45
C ASP A 38 -3.03 12.96 -11.91
N LYS A 39 -3.71 13.91 -12.57
CA LYS A 39 -5.06 14.38 -12.19
C LYS A 39 -6.10 13.27 -12.06
N GLU A 40 -5.98 12.18 -12.82
CA GLU A 40 -6.91 11.05 -12.68
C GLU A 40 -6.66 10.24 -11.41
N ALA A 41 -5.41 10.15 -10.96
CA ALA A 41 -5.06 9.51 -9.69
C ALA A 41 -5.41 10.38 -8.48
N GLN A 42 -5.53 11.71 -8.64
CA GLN A 42 -5.97 12.62 -7.56
C GLN A 42 -7.28 12.16 -6.91
N LYS A 43 -8.29 11.77 -7.71
CA LYS A 43 -9.58 11.29 -7.19
C LYS A 43 -9.42 10.08 -6.28
N LEU A 44 -8.47 9.19 -6.62
CA LEU A 44 -8.17 8.00 -5.83
C LEU A 44 -7.51 8.38 -4.51
N TRP A 45 -6.55 9.31 -4.54
CA TRP A 45 -5.90 9.84 -3.35
C TRP A 45 -6.86 10.61 -2.43
N ASP A 46 -7.76 11.43 -2.98
CA ASP A 46 -8.76 12.18 -2.21
C ASP A 46 -9.76 11.29 -1.46
N MET A 47 -10.01 10.08 -1.98
CA MET A 47 -10.88 9.09 -1.33
C MET A 47 -10.18 8.37 -0.18
N MET A 48 -8.85 8.44 -0.09
CA MET A 48 -8.07 7.81 0.97
C MET A 48 -7.89 8.80 2.13
N SER A 49 -7.97 8.28 3.36
CA SER A 49 -7.69 9.07 4.57
C SER A 49 -6.55 8.42 5.35
N PHE A 50 -5.46 9.17 5.50
CA PHE A 50 -4.26 8.74 6.21
C PHE A 50 -4.06 9.54 7.49
N LYS A 51 -3.40 8.95 8.48
CA LYS A 51 -3.11 9.62 9.76
C LYS A 51 -1.93 10.58 9.68
N SER A 52 -1.07 10.41 8.69
CA SER A 52 0.14 11.19 8.42
C SER A 52 0.13 11.76 7.01
N ASP A 53 1.03 12.71 6.73
CA ASP A 53 1.18 13.36 5.42
C ASP A 53 1.37 12.36 4.28
N ARG A 54 2.14 11.29 4.54
CA ARG A 54 2.35 10.17 3.62
C ARG A 54 1.91 8.86 4.26
N PRO A 55 1.26 7.97 3.50
CA PRO A 55 0.82 6.69 4.04
C PRO A 55 1.99 5.73 4.21
N THR A 56 1.90 4.92 5.26
CA THR A 56 2.74 3.73 5.41
C THR A 56 2.28 2.61 4.47
N PRO A 57 3.10 1.58 4.20
CA PRO A 57 2.71 0.49 3.32
C PRO A 57 1.49 -0.29 3.83
N GLU A 58 1.36 -0.45 5.14
CA GLU A 58 0.20 -1.10 5.77
C GLU A 58 -1.08 -0.26 5.60
N GLU A 59 -1.01 1.04 5.88
CA GLU A 59 -2.17 1.93 5.72
C GLU A 59 -2.62 2.04 4.27
N PHE A 60 -1.67 2.12 3.33
CA PHE A 60 -1.98 2.19 1.91
C PHE A 60 -2.69 0.92 1.42
N ILE A 61 -2.16 -0.27 1.73
CA ILE A 61 -2.80 -1.54 1.38
C ILE A 61 -4.19 -1.65 2.01
N PHE A 62 -4.34 -1.25 3.27
CA PHE A 62 -5.62 -1.29 3.94
C PHE A 62 -6.66 -0.40 3.24
N GLN A 63 -6.31 0.84 2.90
CA GLN A 63 -7.23 1.75 2.20
C GLN A 63 -7.60 1.22 0.81
N VAL A 64 -6.63 0.72 0.04
CA VAL A 64 -6.90 0.12 -1.27
C VAL A 64 -7.82 -1.09 -1.16
N ALA A 65 -7.59 -1.98 -0.19
CA ALA A 65 -8.44 -3.14 0.05
C ALA A 65 -9.88 -2.74 0.40
N MET A 66 -10.04 -1.73 1.27
CA MET A 66 -11.36 -1.17 1.62
C MET A 66 -12.09 -0.55 0.42
N MET A 67 -11.36 0.09 -0.50
CA MET A 67 -11.93 0.64 -1.72
C MET A 67 -12.40 -0.46 -2.68
N LEU A 68 -11.61 -1.52 -2.83
CA LEU A 68 -11.97 -2.67 -3.67
C LEU A 68 -13.19 -3.41 -3.11
N ASP A 69 -13.28 -3.56 -1.78
CA ASP A 69 -14.44 -4.15 -1.10
C ASP A 69 -15.72 -3.33 -1.34
N LYS A 70 -15.64 -2.00 -1.12
CA LYS A 70 -16.77 -1.08 -1.35
C LYS A 70 -17.23 -1.05 -2.81
N ASN A 71 -16.31 -1.27 -3.75
CA ASN A 71 -16.62 -1.33 -5.18
C ASN A 71 -17.06 -2.74 -5.64
N GLY A 72 -17.28 -3.67 -4.71
CA GLY A 72 -17.73 -5.04 -5.00
C GLY A 72 -16.72 -5.89 -5.76
N SER A 73 -15.44 -5.50 -5.78
CA SER A 73 -14.38 -6.19 -6.53
C SER A 73 -13.73 -7.35 -5.77
N LEU A 74 -14.18 -7.63 -4.54
CA LEU A 74 -13.69 -8.70 -3.67
C LEU A 74 -14.73 -9.80 -3.40
N HIS A 75 -15.83 -9.85 -4.18
CA HIS A 75 -16.88 -10.87 -4.08
C HIS A 75 -16.71 -12.00 -5.10
#